data_AF-A0A1B3X4H7-F1
#
_entry.id   AF-A0A1B3X4H7-F1
#
_cell.length_a   1.000
_cell.length_b   1.000
_cell.length_c   1.000
_cell.angle_alpha   90.00
_cell.angle_beta   90.00
_cell.angle_gamma   90.00
#
_symmetry.space_group_name_H-M   'P 1'
#
loop_
_entity.id
_entity.type
_entity.pdbx_description
1 polymer ?
#
loop_
_entity_poly.entity_id
_entity_poly.type
_entity_poly.pdbx_seq_one_letter_code
_entity_poly.pdbx_strand_id
1 'polypeptide(L)'
;MQVSMSELRHRISILRPVMDTDDEGNILSSSVQEVGKAWALVLPFAAKISDGYAEKVQEVDYRIVVRYRADVRVTDIVEWSGKRLIPIAPPYPLGGKKQWLVIECRELVEDG
;
A
#
# COMPACT_ATOMS: atom_id res chain seq x y z
N MET A 1 -17.81 3.98 -7.92
CA MET A 1 -17.32 4.59 -6.67
C MET A 1 -17.25 6.10 -6.88
N GLN A 2 -18.00 6.88 -6.11
CA GLN A 2 -17.81 8.34 -6.04
C GLN A 2 -16.98 8.64 -4.80
N VAL A 3 -15.98 9.50 -4.94
CA VAL A 3 -15.07 9.89 -3.84
C VAL A 3 -15.02 11.40 -3.78
N SER A 4 -15.14 11.92 -2.57
CA SER A 4 -15.08 13.33 -2.25
C SER A 4 -13.94 13.64 -1.28
N MET A 5 -13.56 14.91 -1.16
CA MET A 5 -12.44 15.33 -0.31
C MET A 5 -12.68 15.01 1.17
N SER A 6 -13.94 15.06 1.64
CA SER A 6 -14.34 14.83 3.04
C SER A 6 -14.27 13.37 3.49
N GLU A 7 -14.10 12.44 2.54
CA GLU A 7 -13.93 11.01 2.81
C GLU A 7 -12.46 10.64 3.09
N LEU A 8 -11.51 11.52 2.78
CA LEU A 8 -10.08 11.29 3.05
C LEU A 8 -9.74 11.52 4.53
N ARG A 9 -10.16 10.59 5.40
CA ARG A 9 -10.07 10.74 6.86
C ARG A 9 -8.84 10.11 7.50
N HIS A 10 -8.07 9.32 6.75
CA HIS A 10 -6.90 8.62 7.27
C HIS A 10 -5.62 9.27 6.78
N ARG A 11 -4.58 9.26 7.61
CA ARG A 11 -3.22 9.61 7.19
C ARG A 11 -2.46 8.33 6.85
N ILE A 12 -1.81 8.33 5.70
CA ILE A 12 -0.92 7.25 5.27
C ILE A 12 0.47 7.79 4.97
N SER A 13 1.47 6.94 5.13
CA SER A 13 2.83 7.17 4.63
C SER A 13 3.11 6.18 3.51
N ILE A 14 3.72 6.64 2.42
CA ILE A 14 4.17 5.80 1.33
C ILE A 14 5.67 5.67 1.46
N LEU A 15 6.15 4.43 1.57
CA LEU A 15 7.54 4.07 1.76
C LEU A 15 8.04 3.33 0.52
N ARG A 16 9.27 3.58 0.10
CA ARG A 16 9.91 2.90 -1.02
C ARG A 16 11.05 2.05 -0.49
N PRO A 17 11.03 0.73 -0.71
CA PRO A 17 12.22 -0.09 -0.55
C PRO A 17 13.28 0.38 -1.54
N VAL A 18 14.47 0.68 -1.02
CA VAL A 18 15.65 1.02 -1.81
C VAL A 18 16.68 -0.07 -1.56
N MET A 19 17.12 -0.70 -2.64
CA MET A 19 18.21 -1.65 -2.64
C MET A 19 19.42 -0.94 -3.22
N ASP A 20 20.49 -0.84 -2.45
CA ASP A 20 21.80 -0.43 -2.94
C ASP A 20 22.53 -1.69 -3.40
N THR A 21 23.02 -1.68 -4.63
CA THR A 21 23.78 -2.79 -5.21
C THR A 21 25.16 -2.35 -5.62
N ASP A 22 26.16 -3.22 -5.49
CA ASP A 22 27.49 -2.98 -6.07
C ASP A 22 27.48 -3.14 -7.61
N ASP A 23 28.65 -2.93 -8.23
CA ASP A 23 28.87 -3.09 -9.68
C ASP A 23 28.63 -4.53 -10.18
N GLU A 24 28.67 -5.51 -9.26
CA GLU A 24 28.41 -6.93 -9.53
C GLU A 24 26.94 -7.32 -9.30
N GLY A 25 26.10 -6.39 -8.85
CA GLY A 25 24.67 -6.59 -8.58
C GLY A 25 24.37 -7.22 -7.21
N ASN A 26 25.36 -7.33 -6.31
CA ASN A 26 25.15 -7.82 -4.95
C ASN A 26 24.45 -6.75 -4.11
N ILE A 27 23.48 -7.14 -3.29
CA ILE A 27 22.77 -6.23 -2.38
C ILE A 27 23.72 -5.81 -1.25
N LEU A 28 24.11 -4.55 -1.25
CA LEU A 28 24.94 -3.93 -0.20
C LEU A 28 24.09 -3.52 1.00
N SER A 29 22.88 -3.01 0.75
CA SER A 29 21.95 -2.66 1.82
C SER A 29 20.51 -2.57 1.32
N SER A 30 19.57 -2.82 2.22
CA SER A 30 18.14 -2.59 1.99
C SER A 30 17.63 -1.58 3.02
N SER A 31 17.11 -0.45 2.55
CA SER A 31 16.49 0.57 3.39
C SER A 31 15.08 0.90 2.90
N VAL A 32 14.29 1.53 3.77
CA VAL A 32 12.98 2.07 3.40
C VAL A 32 13.02 3.59 3.47
N GLN A 33 12.65 4.24 2.37
CA GLN A 33 12.60 5.70 2.28
C GLN A 33 11.15 6.18 2.24
N GLU A 34 10.77 7.16 3.06
CA GLU A 34 9.46 7.81 2.93
C GLU A 34 9.41 8.68 1.66
N VAL A 35 8.56 8.32 0.70
CA VAL A 35 8.33 9.09 -0.54
C VAL A 35 7.17 10.08 -0.41
N GLY A 36 6.41 10.00 0.68
CA GLY A 36 5.53 11.09 1.12
C GLY A 36 4.28 10.62 1.84
N LYS A 37 3.52 11.59 2.35
CA LYS A 37 2.30 11.36 3.14
C LYS A 37 1.06 11.87 2.43
N ALA A 38 -0.06 11.18 2.60
CA ALA A 38 -1.34 11.57 2.00
C ALA A 38 -2.51 11.42 2.98
N TRP A 39 -3.54 12.24 2.76
CA TRP A 39 -4.88 11.95 3.27
C TRP A 39 -5.54 10.92 2.36
N ALA A 40 -6.17 9.91 2.95
CA ALA A 40 -6.69 8.74 2.27
C ALA A 40 -8.06 8.33 2.78
N LEU A 41 -8.87 7.79 1.86
CA LEU A 41 -10.01 6.93 2.17
C LEU A 41 -9.50 5.48 2.15
N VAL A 42 -9.67 4.73 3.22
CA VAL A 42 -9.20 3.35 3.34
C VAL A 42 -10.40 2.43 3.51
N LEU A 43 -10.59 1.49 2.59
CA LEU A 43 -11.73 0.58 2.59
C LEU A 43 -11.26 -0.89 2.56
N PRO A 44 -11.53 -1.72 3.57
CA PRO A 44 -11.36 -3.16 3.44
C PRO A 44 -12.39 -3.72 2.45
N PHE A 45 -12.01 -4.66 1.59
CA PHE A 45 -12.94 -5.25 0.61
C PHE A 45 -12.88 -6.78 0.48
N ALA A 46 -11.85 -7.43 0.99
CA ALA A 46 -11.81 -8.89 1.12
C ALA A 46 -11.04 -9.28 2.39
N ALA A 47 -11.52 -10.28 3.11
CA ALA A 47 -10.79 -10.91 4.20
C ALA A 47 -10.78 -12.42 3.95
N LYS A 48 -9.59 -13.01 3.84
CA LYS A 48 -9.42 -14.46 3.69
C LYS A 48 -8.90 -15.03 5.01
N ILE A 49 -9.64 -16.01 5.54
CA ILE A 49 -9.27 -16.76 6.74
C ILE A 49 -8.96 -18.18 6.29
N SER A 50 -7.71 -18.62 6.44
CA SER A 50 -7.31 -20.00 6.17
C SER A 50 -7.22 -20.74 7.52
N ASP A 51 -8.11 -21.71 7.74
CA ASP A 51 -8.17 -22.55 8.96
C ASP A 51 -7.46 -23.89 8.70
N GLY A 52 -6.15 -23.81 8.45
CA GLY A 52 -5.25 -24.96 8.32
C GLY A 52 -4.44 -25.16 9.60
N TYR A 53 -4.03 -26.39 9.89
CA TYR A 53 -3.47 -26.86 11.17
C TYR A 53 -2.11 -26.24 11.63
N ALA A 54 -1.72 -25.08 11.08
CA ALA A 54 -0.64 -24.22 11.57
C ALA A 54 -0.95 -22.78 11.10
N GLU A 55 -0.98 -21.84 12.04
CA GLU A 55 -1.13 -20.38 11.85
C GLU A 55 -2.42 -19.85 11.20
N LYS A 56 -3.18 -19.05 11.95
CA LYS A 56 -4.29 -18.26 11.40
C LYS A 56 -3.74 -17.06 10.63
N VAL A 57 -3.42 -17.23 9.35
CA VAL A 57 -3.10 -16.10 8.47
C VAL A 57 -4.40 -15.37 8.09
N GLN A 58 -4.55 -14.13 8.57
CA GLN A 58 -5.64 -13.25 8.19
C GLN A 58 -5.15 -12.28 7.10
N GLU A 59 -5.42 -12.62 5.84
CA GLU A 59 -5.13 -11.69 4.73
C GLU A 59 -6.31 -10.74 4.55
N VAL A 60 -6.09 -9.44 4.76
CA VAL A 60 -7.10 -8.40 4.48
C VAL A 60 -6.64 -7.54 3.31
N ASP A 61 -7.46 -7.51 2.26
CA ASP A 61 -7.26 -6.64 1.11
C ASP A 61 -7.98 -5.30 1.32
N TYR A 62 -7.26 -4.22 1.04
CA TYR A 62 -7.67 -2.83 1.20
C TYR A 62 -7.64 -2.10 -0.13
N ARG A 63 -8.65 -1.25 -0.36
CA ARG A 63 -8.67 -0.25 -1.42
C ARG A 63 -8.45 1.12 -0.78
N ILE A 64 -7.32 1.72 -1.11
CA ILE A 64 -6.92 3.04 -0.61
C ILE A 64 -7.11 4.04 -1.73
N VAL A 65 -7.81 5.14 -1.45
CA VAL A 65 -7.99 6.24 -2.40
C VAL A 65 -7.34 7.50 -1.86
N VAL A 66 -6.47 8.10 -2.65
CA VAL A 66 -5.80 9.37 -2.36
C VAL A 66 -6.00 10.37 -3.49
N ARG A 67 -5.60 11.63 -3.29
CA ARG A 67 -5.47 12.58 -4.41
C ARG A 67 -4.49 12.03 -5.44
N TYR A 68 -4.80 12.26 -6.72
CA TYR A 68 -3.96 11.77 -7.80
C TYR A 68 -2.51 12.24 -7.65
N ARG A 69 -1.59 11.30 -7.77
CA ARG A 69 -0.14 11.50 -7.81
C ARG A 69 0.47 10.40 -8.68
N ALA A 70 1.60 10.68 -9.33
CA ALA A 70 2.20 9.82 -10.35
C ALA A 70 3.45 9.07 -9.86
N ASP A 71 3.86 9.31 -8.63
CA ASP A 71 5.11 8.88 -8.05
C ASP A 71 4.99 7.63 -7.15
N VAL A 72 3.78 7.05 -7.04
CA VAL A 72 3.52 5.81 -6.31
C VAL A 72 3.71 4.61 -7.22
N ARG A 73 4.42 3.60 -6.74
CA ARG A 73 4.76 2.36 -7.45
C ARG A 73 4.13 1.14 -6.78
N VAL A 74 4.00 0.06 -7.54
CA VAL A 74 3.53 -1.24 -7.02
C VAL A 74 4.50 -1.84 -5.99
N THR A 75 5.78 -1.47 -6.05
CA THR A 75 6.82 -1.91 -5.12
C THR A 75 6.89 -1.09 -3.84
N ASP A 76 6.13 0.00 -3.74
CA ASP A 76 6.08 0.81 -2.53
C ASP A 76 5.32 0.08 -1.41
N ILE A 77 5.45 0.52 -0.17
CA ILE A 77 4.74 0.03 1.00
C ILE A 77 3.87 1.17 1.51
N VAL A 78 2.60 0.90 1.81
CA VAL A 78 1.72 1.87 2.46
C VAL A 78 1.67 1.57 3.95
N GLU A 79 2.13 2.51 4.77
CA GLU A 79 1.97 2.46 6.22
C GLU A 79 0.70 3.20 6.62
N TRP A 80 -0.16 2.51 7.35
CA TRP A 80 -1.43 3.05 7.85
C TRP A 80 -1.78 2.44 9.21
N SER A 81 -1.94 3.28 10.24
CA SER A 81 -2.37 2.83 11.57
C SER A 81 -1.53 1.69 12.16
N GLY A 82 -0.21 1.71 11.93
CA GLY A 82 0.72 0.67 12.36
C GLY A 82 0.74 -0.59 11.47
N LYS A 83 -0.12 -0.66 10.44
CA LYS A 83 -0.13 -1.76 9.46
C LYS A 83 0.76 -1.42 8.27
N ARG A 84 1.41 -2.45 7.73
CA ARG A 84 2.12 -2.38 6.45
C ARG A 84 1.27 -3.05 5.39
N LEU A 85 0.93 -2.29 4.35
CA LEU A 85 0.10 -2.74 3.25
C LEU A 85 0.93 -2.75 1.96
N ILE A 86 0.97 -3.89 1.28
CA ILE A 86 1.72 -4.08 0.03
C ILE A 86 0.75 -3.94 -1.15
N PRO A 87 1.00 -3.04 -2.10
CA PRO A 87 0.21 -2.95 -3.32
C PRO A 87 0.20 -4.29 -4.07
N ILE A 88 -0.99 -4.78 -4.43
CA ILE A 88 -1.16 -6.04 -5.17
C ILE A 88 -1.35 -5.81 -6.68
N ALA A 89 -1.46 -4.56 -7.10
CA ALA A 89 -1.57 -4.13 -8.49
C ALA A 89 -0.99 -2.72 -8.67
N PRO A 90 -0.59 -2.34 -9.91
CA PRO A 90 -0.19 -0.98 -10.20
C PRO A 90 -1.28 0.05 -9.83
N PRO A 91 -0.93 1.16 -9.15
CA PRO A 91 -1.89 2.21 -8.84
C PRO A 91 -2.55 2.79 -10.09
N TYR A 92 -3.85 3.07 -10.04
CA TYR A 92 -4.60 3.52 -11.21
C TYR A 92 -5.56 4.68 -10.90
N PRO A 93 -5.85 5.57 -11.87
CA PRO A 93 -6.75 6.69 -11.66
C PRO A 93 -8.20 6.22 -11.52
N LEU A 94 -8.95 6.77 -10.55
CA LEU A 94 -10.38 6.48 -10.42
C LEU A 94 -11.19 7.28 -11.44
N GLY A 95 -12.02 6.60 -12.24
CA GLY A 95 -13.01 7.24 -13.10
C GLY A 95 -12.43 8.01 -14.29
N GLY A 96 -11.24 7.64 -14.78
CA GLY A 96 -10.61 8.19 -15.99
C GLY A 96 -10.11 9.63 -15.89
N LYS A 97 -10.45 10.35 -14.81
CA LYS A 97 -9.92 11.68 -14.51
C LYS A 97 -8.77 11.55 -13.51
N LYS A 98 -7.67 12.28 -13.72
CA LYS A 98 -6.50 12.36 -12.81
C LYS A 98 -6.82 13.16 -11.53
N GLN A 99 -7.94 12.85 -10.89
CA GLN A 99 -8.38 13.48 -9.64
C GLN A 99 -8.01 12.62 -8.43
N TRP A 100 -8.17 11.31 -8.57
CA TRP A 100 -7.95 10.34 -7.51
C TRP A 100 -7.04 9.22 -8.00
N LEU A 101 -6.23 8.68 -7.10
CA LEU A 101 -5.44 7.48 -7.32
C LEU A 101 -5.98 6.37 -6.41
N VAL A 102 -6.21 5.20 -6.98
CA VAL A 102 -6.54 3.98 -6.25
C VAL A 102 -5.28 3.15 -6.08
N ILE A 103 -5.06 2.66 -4.87
CA ILE A 103 -4.00 1.74 -4.50
C ILE A 103 -4.68 0.55 -3.83
N GLU A 104 -4.65 -0.60 -4.51
CA GLU A 104 -5.16 -1.86 -3.94
C GLU A 104 -4.01 -2.56 -3.25
N CYS A 105 -4.16 -2.83 -1.96
CA CYS A 105 -3.10 -3.36 -1.12
C CYS A 105 -3.58 -4.58 -0.33
N ARG A 106 -2.64 -5.42 0.08
CA ARG A 106 -2.86 -6.49 1.06
C ARG A 106 -2.08 -6.19 2.32
N GLU A 107 -2.68 -6.44 3.48
CA GLU A 107 -1.97 -6.38 4.75
C GLU A 107 -0.91 -7.48 4.86
N LEU A 108 0.31 -7.07 5.15
CA LEU A 108 1.38 -7.99 5.53
C LEU A 108 1.19 -8.32 7.02
N VAL A 109 0.80 -9.56 7.31
CA VAL A 109 0.82 -10.09 8.67
C VAL A 109 2.22 -10.65 8.90
N GLU A 110 3.05 -9.91 9.63
CA GLU A 110 4.34 -10.45 10.11
C GLU A 110 4.03 -11.43 11.25
N ASP A 111 4.42 -12.69 11.06
CA ASP A 111 4.28 -13.75 12.06
C ASP A 111 5.20 -13.42 13.24
N GLY A 112 4.64 -13.42 14.46
CA GLY A 112 5.30 -12.95 15.68
C GLY A 112 6.10 -14.03 16.39
#